data_AF-A0A645H6C3-F1
#
_entry.id   AF-A0A645H6C3-F1
#
_cell.length_a   1.000
_cell.length_b   1.000
_cell.length_c   1.000
_cell.angle_alpha   90.00
_cell.angle_beta   90.00
_cell.angle_gamma   90.00
#
_symmetry.space_group_name_H-M   'P 1'
#
loop_
_entity.id
_entity.type
_entity.pdbx_description
1 polymer ?
#
loop_
_entity_poly.entity_id
_entity_poly.type
_entity_poly.pdbx_seq_one_letter_code
_entity_poly.pdbx_strand_id
1 'polypeptide(L)'
;MLRCHILPPVVSTTLLPWNEQQLSTLCLDPIEIYASKIVAMLNRAAPRDLFDIFMMTQKGFIKKSQEPLLRKCVMFYCAVGSDKVPEQFNFENTLSITQQRIKTDLVPVLRHGTWFDAKQAYGTVVEFLQEVLVPTPDEFAFWSAFSRKHYVPELLFDDPIIVERLKNHPMAIWKCRDAIAMDTQ
;
A
#
# COMPACT_ATOMS: atom_id res chain seq x y z
N MET A 1 -16.50 10.04 3.28
CA MET A 1 -15.06 9.78 3.45
C MET A 1 -14.89 8.27 3.60
N LEU A 2 -14.48 7.55 2.55
CA LEU A 2 -14.58 6.07 2.48
C LEU A 2 -13.31 5.33 2.98
N ARG A 3 -12.34 6.03 3.56
CA ARG A 3 -11.07 5.47 4.04
C ARG A 3 -10.70 6.07 5.39
N CYS A 4 -10.28 5.22 6.32
CA CYS A 4 -9.61 5.61 7.56
C CYS A 4 -8.12 5.23 7.42
N HIS A 5 -7.23 6.10 7.86
CA HIS A 5 -5.78 5.89 7.74
C HIS A 5 -5.28 4.96 8.84
N ILE A 6 -4.50 3.94 8.47
CA ILE A 6 -3.97 2.91 9.37
C ILE A 6 -3.07 3.58 10.43
N LEU A 7 -2.13 4.39 9.95
CA LEU A 7 -1.11 5.05 10.75
C LEU A 7 -1.54 6.46 11.16
N PRO A 8 -1.02 6.97 12.29
CA PRO A 8 -1.21 8.36 12.66
C PRO A 8 -0.55 9.28 11.61
N PRO A 9 -1.07 10.50 11.41
CA PRO A 9 -0.42 11.47 10.54
C PRO A 9 0.94 11.87 11.12
N VAL A 10 1.88 12.15 10.22
CA VAL A 10 3.24 12.62 10.54
C VAL A 10 3.41 14.07 10.10
N VAL A 11 4.23 14.83 10.82
CA VAL A 11 4.57 16.20 10.40
C VAL A 11 5.69 16.13 9.37
N SER A 12 5.45 16.69 8.19
CA SER A 12 6.46 16.88 7.15
C SER A 12 6.78 18.37 7.01
N THR A 13 8.06 18.71 7.06
CA THR A 13 8.56 20.07 6.87
C THR A 13 9.27 20.19 5.54
N THR A 14 8.86 21.16 4.73
CA THR A 14 9.44 21.42 3.41
C THR A 14 9.91 22.87 3.33
N LEU A 15 11.05 23.10 2.69
CA LEU A 15 11.53 24.44 2.36
C LEU A 15 10.85 24.94 1.09
N LEU A 16 10.23 26.10 1.17
CA LEU A 16 9.61 26.74 0.02
C LEU A 16 10.71 27.29 -0.91
N PRO A 17 10.73 26.91 -2.21
CA PRO A 17 11.82 27.25 -3.12
C PRO A 17 11.89 28.73 -3.48
N TRP A 18 10.86 29.52 -3.16
CA TRP A 18 10.78 30.95 -3.52
C TRP A 18 11.06 31.91 -2.37
N ASN A 19 11.12 31.47 -1.11
CA ASN A 19 11.33 32.37 0.03
C ASN A 19 12.03 31.76 1.27
N GLU A 20 12.64 30.58 1.14
CA GLU A 20 13.36 29.88 2.23
C GLU A 20 12.56 29.62 3.51
N GLN A 21 11.24 29.88 3.49
CA GLN A 21 10.38 29.60 4.63
C GLN A 21 10.16 28.09 4.76
N GLN A 22 10.10 27.64 6.01
CA GLN A 22 9.70 26.26 6.33
C GLN A 22 8.19 26.19 6.43
N LEU A 23 7.59 25.29 5.66
CA LEU A 23 6.18 24.93 5.77
C LEU A 23 6.06 23.56 6.41
N SER A 24 5.41 23.49 7.57
CA SER A 24 5.09 22.22 8.24
C SER A 24 3.64 21.84 7.99
N THR A 25 3.43 20.62 7.53
CA THR A 25 2.09 20.09 7.23
C THR A 25 1.93 18.70 7.84
N LEU A 26 0.71 18.38 8.24
CA LEU A 26 0.36 17.00 8.58
C LEU A 26 0.18 16.21 7.28
N CYS A 27 0.92 15.12 7.16
CA CYS A 27 0.92 14.22 6.02
C CYS A 27 0.62 12.80 6.48
N LEU A 28 0.26 11.94 5.53
CA LEU A 28 0.19 10.51 5.80
C LEU A 28 1.58 9.95 6.04
N ASP A 29 1.64 8.92 6.89
CA ASP A 29 2.89 8.20 7.11
C ASP A 29 3.40 7.61 5.78
N PRO A 30 4.68 7.82 5.44
CA PRO A 30 5.27 7.30 4.21
C PRO A 30 5.06 5.79 4.01
N ILE A 31 5.06 4.99 5.08
CA ILE A 31 4.81 3.55 5.01
C ILE A 31 3.41 3.28 4.46
N GLU A 32 2.40 4.00 4.96
CA GLU A 32 1.01 3.87 4.49
C GLU A 32 0.87 4.34 3.04
N ILE A 33 1.54 5.45 2.68
CA ILE A 33 1.58 5.94 1.30
C ILE A 33 2.12 4.86 0.36
N TYR A 34 3.29 4.29 0.67
CA TYR A 34 3.90 3.27 -0.17
C TYR A 34 3.11 1.97 -0.17
N ALA A 35 2.51 1.56 0.96
CA ALA A 35 1.61 0.42 1.00
C ALA A 35 0.46 0.59 -0.01
N SER A 36 -0.18 1.77 -0.04
CA SER A 36 -1.24 2.05 -0.98
C SER A 36 -0.78 2.06 -2.44
N LYS A 37 0.45 2.52 -2.72
CA LYS A 37 1.07 2.48 -4.06
C LYS A 37 1.38 1.06 -4.50
N ILE A 38 1.87 0.21 -3.60
CA ILE A 38 2.12 -1.22 -3.87
C ILE A 38 0.80 -1.89 -4.23
N VAL A 39 -0.25 -1.71 -3.42
CA VAL A 39 -1.58 -2.28 -3.72
C VAL A 39 -2.12 -1.76 -5.06
N ALA A 40 -1.98 -0.47 -5.35
CA ALA A 40 -2.36 0.09 -6.64
C ALA A 40 -1.57 -0.54 -7.80
N MET A 41 -0.25 -0.70 -7.65
CA MET A 41 0.60 -1.34 -8.66
C MET A 41 0.16 -2.78 -8.91
N LEU A 42 -0.04 -3.58 -7.86
CA LEU A 42 -0.47 -4.98 -7.96
C LEU A 42 -1.83 -5.12 -8.68
N ASN A 43 -2.73 -4.17 -8.48
CA ASN A 43 -4.08 -4.22 -9.04
C ASN A 43 -4.19 -3.72 -10.50
N ARG A 44 -3.52 -2.61 -10.86
CA ARG A 44 -3.69 -1.95 -12.17
C ARG A 44 -2.42 -1.80 -13.00
N ALA A 45 -1.25 -2.13 -12.44
CA ALA A 45 0.04 -2.06 -13.12
C ALA A 45 0.25 -0.75 -13.89
N ALA A 46 0.21 0.38 -13.18
CA ALA A 46 0.39 1.70 -13.78
C ALA A 46 1.88 2.15 -13.73
N PRO A 47 2.42 2.76 -14.81
CA PRO A 47 3.79 3.27 -14.88
C PRO A 47 4.25 4.15 -13.71
N ARG A 48 3.34 5.00 -13.19
CA ARG A 48 3.65 5.92 -12.08
C ARG A 48 3.84 5.20 -10.75
N ASP A 49 2.99 4.20 -10.48
CA ASP A 49 3.11 3.40 -9.26
C ASP A 49 4.44 2.62 -9.28
N LEU A 50 4.83 2.06 -10.44
CA LEU A 50 6.14 1.41 -10.62
C LEU A 50 7.30 2.38 -10.39
N PHE A 51 7.23 3.59 -10.95
CA PHE A 51 8.26 4.61 -10.75
C PHE A 51 8.41 4.99 -9.28
N ASP A 52 7.31 5.23 -8.58
CA ASP A 52 7.35 5.64 -7.18
C ASP A 52 7.93 4.54 -6.27
N ILE A 53 7.57 3.28 -6.50
CA ILE A 53 8.10 2.14 -5.73
C ILE A 53 9.57 1.91 -6.09
N PHE A 54 9.96 2.03 -7.35
CA PHE A 54 11.37 1.95 -7.76
C PHE A 54 12.20 3.06 -7.12
N MET A 55 11.70 4.29 -7.09
CA MET A 55 12.40 5.40 -6.45
C MET A 55 12.48 5.20 -4.92
N MET A 56 11.44 4.62 -4.31
CA MET A 56 11.45 4.26 -2.90
C MET A 56 12.55 3.25 -2.56
N THR A 57 12.68 2.19 -3.35
CA THR A 57 13.70 1.16 -3.13
C THR A 57 15.10 1.73 -3.37
N GLN A 58 15.30 2.48 -4.46
CA GLN A 58 16.59 3.11 -4.80
C GLN A 58 17.06 4.14 -3.76
N LYS A 59 16.13 4.88 -3.14
CA LYS A 59 16.46 5.89 -2.13
C LYS A 59 16.48 5.35 -0.70
N GLY A 60 16.11 4.09 -0.50
CA GLY A 60 16.08 3.46 0.83
C GLY A 60 15.12 4.16 1.80
N PHE A 61 13.97 4.63 1.31
CA PHE A 61 13.01 5.35 2.14
C PHE A 61 12.33 4.46 3.19
N ILE A 62 12.26 3.16 2.94
CA ILE A 62 11.78 2.17 3.90
C ILE A 62 12.99 1.41 4.44
N LYS A 63 13.18 1.46 5.76
CA LYS A 63 14.22 0.69 6.44
C LYS A 63 13.77 -0.76 6.59
N LYS A 64 14.72 -1.69 6.69
CA LYS A 64 14.44 -3.11 6.91
C LYS A 64 13.59 -3.38 8.16
N SER A 65 13.75 -2.58 9.21
CA SER A 65 12.93 -2.65 10.43
C SER A 65 11.46 -2.24 10.23
N GLN A 66 11.15 -1.53 9.14
CA GLN A 66 9.81 -1.04 8.80
C GLN A 66 9.08 -1.97 7.81
N GLU A 67 9.78 -2.92 7.18
CA GLU A 67 9.21 -3.87 6.22
C GLU A 67 8.04 -4.69 6.79
N PRO A 68 8.04 -5.18 8.06
CA PRO A 68 6.88 -5.86 8.62
C PRO A 68 5.64 -4.97 8.69
N LEU A 69 5.80 -3.69 9.05
CA LEU A 69 4.69 -2.73 9.08
C LEU A 69 4.19 -2.42 7.67
N LEU A 70 5.10 -2.26 6.70
CA LEU A 70 4.75 -2.09 5.28
C LEU A 70 3.93 -3.28 4.79
N ARG A 71 4.37 -4.52 5.05
CA ARG A 71 3.66 -5.75 4.68
C ARG A 71 2.26 -5.78 5.29
N LYS A 72 2.12 -5.53 6.60
CA LYS A 72 0.82 -5.46 7.29
C LYS A 72 -0.10 -4.42 6.65
N CYS A 73 0.40 -3.21 6.35
CA CYS A 73 -0.38 -2.18 5.66
C CYS A 73 -0.83 -2.61 4.25
N VAL A 74 0.05 -3.27 3.48
CA VAL A 74 -0.29 -3.81 2.15
C VAL A 74 -1.38 -4.87 2.27
N MET A 75 -1.25 -5.81 3.22
CA MET A 75 -2.24 -6.86 3.46
C MET A 75 -3.62 -6.29 3.81
N PHE A 76 -3.65 -5.28 4.69
CA PHE A 76 -4.89 -4.60 5.05
C PHE A 76 -5.57 -3.97 3.83
N TYR A 77 -4.81 -3.20 3.03
CA TYR A 77 -5.36 -2.54 1.86
C TYR A 77 -5.73 -3.47 0.72
N CYS A 78 -5.07 -4.63 0.59
CA CYS A 78 -5.50 -5.68 -0.32
C CYS A 78 -6.90 -6.21 0.08
N ALA A 79 -7.13 -6.53 1.35
CA ALA A 79 -8.43 -7.03 1.81
C ALA A 79 -9.54 -5.97 1.64
N VAL A 80 -9.27 -4.73 2.05
CA VAL A 80 -10.25 -3.64 2.00
C VAL A 80 -10.45 -3.10 0.58
N GLY A 81 -9.43 -3.18 -0.29
CA GLY A 81 -9.44 -2.62 -1.64
C GLY A 81 -9.94 -3.56 -2.73
N SER A 82 -9.86 -4.89 -2.55
CA SER A 82 -10.18 -5.88 -3.59
C SER A 82 -11.56 -6.51 -3.42
N ASP A 83 -12.29 -6.81 -4.50
CA ASP A 83 -13.63 -7.42 -4.41
C ASP A 83 -13.61 -8.78 -3.68
N LYS A 84 -12.60 -9.60 -3.97
CA LYS A 84 -12.29 -10.83 -3.24
C LYS A 84 -10.99 -10.64 -2.47
N VAL A 85 -10.95 -11.09 -1.22
CA VAL A 85 -9.72 -11.13 -0.43
C VAL A 85 -8.73 -12.08 -1.13
N PRO A 86 -7.49 -11.65 -1.39
CA PRO A 86 -6.50 -12.53 -2.00
C PRO A 86 -6.08 -13.65 -1.04
N GLU A 87 -5.74 -14.80 -1.60
CA GLU A 87 -5.16 -15.93 -0.85
C GLU A 87 -3.62 -15.86 -0.85
N GLN A 88 -3.04 -15.15 -1.84
CA GLN A 88 -1.61 -14.93 -2.00
C GLN A 88 -1.35 -13.62 -2.74
N PHE A 89 -0.13 -13.09 -2.62
CA PHE A 89 0.30 -11.99 -3.46
C PHE A 89 0.60 -12.48 -4.88
N ASN A 90 -0.07 -11.88 -5.87
CA ASN A 90 0.16 -12.18 -7.29
C ASN A 90 0.93 -11.02 -7.94
N PHE A 91 2.12 -11.33 -8.47
CA PHE A 91 2.98 -10.38 -9.17
C PHE A 91 2.86 -10.45 -10.70
N GLU A 92 2.13 -11.40 -11.26
CA GLU A 92 2.03 -11.63 -12.71
C GLU A 92 1.36 -10.47 -13.46
N ASN A 93 0.33 -9.86 -12.86
CA ASN A 93 -0.39 -8.72 -13.47
C ASN A 93 0.52 -7.50 -13.73
N THR A 94 1.62 -7.39 -12.99
CA THR A 94 2.55 -6.26 -13.08
C THR A 94 3.51 -6.34 -14.27
N LEU A 95 3.60 -7.50 -14.95
CA LEU A 95 4.35 -7.69 -16.21
C LEU A 95 3.78 -6.92 -17.40
N SER A 96 2.61 -6.30 -17.25
CA SER A 96 1.93 -5.54 -18.31
C SER A 96 2.48 -4.13 -18.53
N ILE A 97 3.44 -3.67 -17.73
CA ILE A 97 4.04 -2.34 -17.88
C ILE A 97 5.10 -2.37 -18.98
N THR A 98 4.71 -1.95 -20.18
CA THR A 98 5.60 -1.86 -21.33
C THR A 98 6.37 -0.55 -21.36
N GLN A 99 7.53 -0.54 -22.06
CA GLN A 99 8.28 0.69 -22.30
C GLN A 99 7.47 1.75 -23.07
N GLN A 100 6.50 1.32 -23.88
CA GLN A 100 5.60 2.26 -24.55
C GLN A 100 4.74 3.02 -23.54
N ARG A 101 4.18 2.32 -22.53
CA ARG A 101 3.39 2.96 -21.45
C ARG A 101 4.25 3.87 -20.58
N ILE A 102 5.53 3.54 -20.36
CA ILE A 102 6.46 4.48 -19.72
C ILE A 102 6.56 5.78 -20.53
N LYS A 103 6.79 5.69 -21.83
CA LYS A 103 6.92 6.87 -22.72
C LYS A 103 5.66 7.72 -22.76
N THR A 104 4.47 7.12 -22.74
CA THR A 104 3.21 7.86 -22.87
C THR A 104 2.67 8.37 -21.54
N ASP A 105 2.79 7.59 -20.45
CA ASP A 105 2.05 7.87 -19.21
C ASP A 105 2.93 8.43 -18.09
N LEU A 106 4.24 8.17 -18.16
CA LEU A 106 5.23 8.54 -17.15
C LEU A 106 6.18 9.65 -17.63
N VAL A 107 6.86 9.48 -18.77
CA VAL A 107 7.87 10.45 -19.25
C VAL A 107 7.35 11.90 -19.29
N PRO A 108 6.10 12.20 -19.73
CA PRO A 108 5.60 13.58 -19.76
C PRO A 108 5.47 14.25 -18.39
N VAL A 109 5.43 13.48 -17.30
CA VAL A 109 5.32 14.01 -15.93
C VAL A 109 6.66 14.04 -15.18
N LEU A 110 7.71 13.50 -15.79
CA LEU A 110 9.06 13.52 -15.20
C LEU A 110 9.80 14.81 -15.57
N ARG A 111 10.87 15.10 -14.83
CA ARG A 111 11.80 16.18 -15.21
C ARG A 111 12.36 15.87 -16.60
N HIS A 112 12.48 16.91 -17.43
CA HIS A 112 12.98 16.76 -18.79
C HIS A 112 14.32 16.02 -18.81
N GLY A 113 14.44 15.02 -19.69
CA GLY A 113 15.64 14.19 -19.81
C GLY A 113 15.74 13.01 -18.82
N THR A 114 14.75 12.80 -17.96
CA THR A 114 14.72 11.61 -17.09
C THR A 114 14.46 10.36 -17.93
N TRP A 115 15.45 9.48 -18.03
CA TRP A 115 15.28 8.15 -18.60
C TRP A 115 14.78 7.17 -17.54
N PHE A 116 13.84 6.30 -17.91
CA PHE A 116 13.30 5.27 -17.02
C PHE A 116 13.14 3.96 -17.79
N ASP A 117 13.86 2.93 -17.38
CA ASP A 117 13.79 1.60 -17.99
C ASP A 117 12.76 0.73 -17.26
N ALA A 118 11.64 0.43 -17.94
CA ALA A 118 10.59 -0.42 -17.39
C ALA A 118 11.09 -1.79 -16.92
N LYS A 119 11.95 -2.45 -17.70
CA LYS A 119 12.36 -3.84 -17.44
C LYS A 119 13.28 -3.91 -16.21
N GLN A 120 14.24 -2.99 -16.14
CA GLN A 120 15.13 -2.88 -14.98
C GLN A 120 14.33 -2.49 -13.73
N ALA A 121 13.50 -1.45 -13.82
CA ALA A 121 12.73 -0.98 -12.69
C ALA A 121 11.77 -2.06 -12.17
N TYR A 122 11.15 -2.79 -13.09
CA TYR A 122 10.32 -3.94 -12.77
C TYR A 122 11.07 -5.02 -12.01
N GLY A 123 12.23 -5.46 -12.54
CA GLY A 123 13.05 -6.48 -11.90
C GLY A 123 13.40 -6.12 -10.45
N THR A 124 13.90 -4.91 -10.23
CA THR A 124 14.25 -4.41 -8.88
C THR A 124 13.04 -4.35 -7.95
N VAL A 125 11.88 -3.89 -8.45
CA VAL A 125 10.68 -3.76 -7.61
C VAL A 125 10.10 -5.13 -7.26
N VAL A 126 10.05 -6.06 -8.20
CA VAL A 126 9.54 -7.42 -7.92
C VAL A 126 10.44 -8.16 -6.94
N GLU A 127 11.75 -8.09 -7.12
CA GLU A 127 12.72 -8.68 -6.19
C GLU A 127 12.48 -8.17 -4.76
N PHE A 128 12.40 -6.84 -4.59
CA PHE A 128 12.08 -6.23 -3.30
C PHE A 128 10.73 -6.70 -2.73
N LEU A 129 9.68 -6.73 -3.55
CA LEU A 129 8.35 -7.13 -3.07
C LEU A 129 8.28 -8.62 -2.71
N GLN A 130 9.00 -9.49 -3.41
CA GLN A 130 9.09 -10.91 -3.08
C GLN A 130 9.79 -11.14 -1.74
N GLU A 131 10.76 -10.30 -1.38
CA GLU A 131 11.40 -10.34 -0.07
C GLU A 131 10.49 -9.80 1.04
N VAL A 132 9.82 -8.67 0.81
CA VAL A 132 9.03 -7.98 1.84
C VAL A 132 7.66 -8.61 2.07
N LEU A 133 6.97 -8.99 1.00
CA LEU A 133 5.59 -9.48 1.03
C LEU A 133 5.51 -10.99 1.24
N VAL A 134 6.14 -11.45 2.32
CA VAL A 134 6.06 -12.84 2.80
C VAL A 134 5.27 -12.84 4.12
N PRO A 135 3.94 -13.07 4.08
CA PRO A 135 3.13 -13.07 5.30
C PRO A 135 3.42 -14.23 6.23
N THR A 136 3.24 -14.01 7.51
CA THR A 136 3.23 -15.08 8.52
C THR A 136 1.88 -15.81 8.52
N PRO A 137 1.79 -17.02 9.10
CA PRO A 137 0.51 -17.72 9.29
C PRO A 137 -0.52 -16.88 10.05
N ASP A 138 -0.08 -16.10 11.05
CA ASP A 138 -0.95 -15.21 11.83
C ASP A 138 -1.50 -14.07 10.96
N GLU A 139 -0.66 -13.48 10.11
CA GLU A 139 -1.09 -12.43 9.17
C GLU A 139 -2.07 -13.00 8.11
N PHE A 140 -1.90 -14.26 7.68
CA PHE A 140 -2.90 -14.94 6.84
C PHE A 140 -4.22 -15.21 7.56
N ALA A 141 -4.20 -15.37 8.88
CA ALA A 141 -5.42 -15.53 9.65
C ALA A 141 -6.32 -14.29 9.53
N PHE A 142 -5.73 -13.08 9.41
CA PHE A 142 -6.48 -11.87 9.10
C PHE A 142 -7.22 -11.97 7.75
N TRP A 143 -6.54 -12.35 6.67
CA TRP A 143 -7.20 -12.54 5.36
C TRP A 143 -8.28 -13.63 5.42
N SER A 144 -8.01 -14.73 6.12
CA SER A 144 -9.00 -15.81 6.29
C SER A 144 -10.24 -15.32 7.04
N ALA A 145 -10.08 -14.60 8.15
CA ALA A 145 -11.19 -14.02 8.91
C ALA A 145 -11.96 -12.99 8.07
N PHE A 146 -11.25 -12.08 7.41
CA PHE A 146 -11.86 -11.04 6.58
C PHE A 146 -12.66 -11.63 5.41
N SER A 147 -12.17 -12.71 4.78
CA SER A 147 -12.88 -13.42 3.71
C SER A 147 -14.21 -14.02 4.17
N ARG A 148 -14.32 -14.37 5.46
CA ARG A 148 -15.53 -14.87 6.12
C ARG A 148 -16.37 -13.75 6.71
N LYS A 149 -16.12 -12.49 6.31
CA LYS A 149 -16.79 -11.29 6.82
C LYS A 149 -16.61 -11.08 8.34
N HIS A 150 -15.53 -11.62 8.91
CA HIS A 150 -15.15 -11.41 10.31
C HIS A 150 -13.98 -10.43 10.38
N TYR A 151 -14.25 -9.20 10.81
CA TYR A 151 -13.25 -8.13 10.85
C TYR A 151 -12.58 -8.04 12.22
N VAL A 152 -11.31 -8.45 12.28
CA VAL A 152 -10.48 -8.43 13.50
C VAL A 152 -9.11 -7.81 13.15
N PRO A 153 -8.96 -6.47 13.21
CA PRO A 153 -7.68 -5.80 12.89
C PRO A 153 -6.52 -6.22 13.80
N GLU A 154 -6.82 -6.74 15.00
CA GLU A 154 -5.85 -7.27 15.97
C GLU A 154 -5.08 -8.49 15.45
N LEU A 155 -5.61 -9.22 14.46
CA LEU A 155 -4.88 -10.30 13.80
C LEU A 155 -3.71 -9.80 12.95
N LEU A 156 -3.71 -8.51 12.60
CA LEU A 156 -2.73 -7.90 11.72
C LEU A 156 -1.85 -6.88 12.45
N PHE A 157 -2.40 -6.11 13.38
CA PHE A 157 -1.69 -5.04 14.09
C PHE A 157 -1.70 -5.25 15.60
N ASP A 158 -0.51 -5.19 16.20
CA ASP A 158 -0.32 -5.32 17.65
C ASP A 158 -0.38 -3.95 18.36
N ASP A 159 -0.20 -2.86 17.62
CA ASP A 159 -0.20 -1.51 18.16
C ASP A 159 -1.65 -1.08 18.50
N PRO A 160 -1.96 -0.79 19.78
CA PRO A 160 -3.31 -0.42 20.20
C PRO A 160 -3.81 0.87 19.55
N ILE A 161 -2.92 1.79 19.17
CA ILE A 161 -3.29 3.03 18.47
C ILE A 161 -3.77 2.70 17.06
N ILE A 162 -3.08 1.81 16.34
CA ILE A 162 -3.49 1.38 15.00
C ILE A 162 -4.82 0.62 15.08
N VAL A 163 -4.93 -0.33 16.01
CA VAL A 163 -6.15 -1.12 16.22
C VAL A 163 -7.35 -0.21 16.48
N GLU A 164 -7.24 0.74 17.41
CA GLU A 164 -8.34 1.64 17.76
C GLU A 164 -8.82 2.47 16.56
N ARG A 165 -7.89 2.96 15.73
CA ARG A 165 -8.23 3.68 14.49
C ARG A 165 -8.94 2.80 13.48
N LEU A 166 -8.55 1.52 13.41
CA LEU A 166 -9.07 0.56 12.47
C LEU A 166 -10.41 -0.05 12.89
N LYS A 167 -10.76 -0.09 14.19
CA LYS A 167 -12.06 -0.60 14.67
C LYS A 167 -13.25 -0.06 13.89
N ASN A 168 -13.21 1.24 13.58
CA ASN A 168 -14.29 1.94 12.89
C ASN A 168 -14.00 2.18 11.39
N HIS A 169 -13.13 1.38 10.75
CA HIS A 169 -12.78 1.57 9.35
C HIS A 169 -14.02 1.35 8.45
N PRO A 170 -14.54 2.40 7.77
CA PRO A 170 -15.88 2.37 7.18
C PRO A 170 -16.02 1.31 6.08
N MET A 171 -15.00 1.17 5.23
CA MET A 171 -15.00 0.18 4.16
C MET A 171 -14.83 -1.26 4.68
N ALA A 172 -14.10 -1.45 5.78
CA ALA A 172 -13.86 -2.78 6.34
C ALA A 172 -15.16 -3.30 6.96
N ILE A 173 -15.82 -2.43 7.74
CA ILE A 173 -17.16 -2.67 8.27
C ILE A 173 -18.14 -2.94 7.13
N TRP A 174 -18.19 -2.08 6.11
CA TRP A 174 -19.13 -2.25 4.99
C TRP A 174 -18.98 -3.61 4.30
N LYS A 175 -17.75 -4.06 4.01
CA LYS A 175 -17.50 -5.37 3.41
C LYS A 175 -17.90 -6.55 4.30
N CYS A 176 -17.93 -6.35 5.62
CA CYS A 176 -18.27 -7.38 6.58
C CYS A 176 -19.74 -7.35 7.05
N ARG A 177 -20.56 -6.40 6.58
CA ARG A 177 -21.93 -6.18 7.10
C ARG A 177 -22.90 -7.34 6.91
N ASP A 178 -22.78 -8.12 5.83
CA ASP A 178 -23.80 -9.15 5.54
C ASP A 178 -23.76 -10.36 6.49
N ALA A 179 -22.74 -10.50 7.34
CA ALA A 179 -22.68 -11.61 8.30
C ALA A 179 -23.64 -11.44 9.49
N ILE A 180 -24.10 -10.22 9.77
CA ILE A 180 -24.91 -9.93 10.97
C ILE A 180 -26.39 -10.34 10.77
N ALA A 181 -26.84 -10.59 9.53
CA ALA A 181 -28.24 -10.90 9.23
C ALA A 181 -28.62 -12.39 9.32
N MET A 182 -27.68 -13.31 9.58
CA MET A 182 -27.94 -14.76 9.56
C MET A 182 -27.93 -15.46 10.94
N ASP A 183 -27.59 -14.78 12.03
CA ASP A 183 -27.63 -15.33 13.39
C ASP A 183 -28.88 -14.93 14.18
N THR A 184 -29.97 -14.55 13.50
CA THR A 184 -31.25 -14.24 14.14
C THR A 184 -32.41 -14.87 13.37
N GLN A 185 -32.46 -16.20 13.35
CA GLN A 185 -33.67 -16.98 13.03
C GLN A 185 -33.65 -18.33 13.74
#